data_AF-A0A165NW85-F1
#
_entry.id   AF-A0A165NW85-F1
#
_cell.length_a   1.000
_cell.length_b   1.000
_cell.length_c   1.000
_cell.angle_alpha   90.00
_cell.angle_beta   90.00
_cell.angle_gamma   90.00
#
_symmetry.space_group_name_H-M   'P 1'
#
loop_
_entity.id
_entity.type
_entity.pdbx_description
1 polymer ?
#
loop_
_entity_poly.entity_id
_entity_poly.type
_entity_poly.pdbx_seq_one_letter_code
_entity_poly.pdbx_strand_id
1 'polypeptide(L)'
;MLNKVQFIGRLTKDPQTAGNQDNPVTTFKIAVNRPYTNQQNEREADFILIKAFKNKNLAQNCANYLQKGSLVYVEAKVKTGSFQDRNDNNKTVYTTDFIAEDVKFLSPTNGNGNGNGNQNNNNQNNNNRSNNNQNNNFNNNQNKNNFNDDPFAGDYGNQYDGPDPFSNGDFGNY
;
A
#
# COMPACT_ATOMS: atom_id res chain seq x y z
N MET A 1 23.32 17.99 21.67
CA MET A 1 22.49 16.94 22.30
C MET A 1 21.53 16.37 21.28
N LEU A 2 21.20 15.09 21.36
CA LEU A 2 20.36 14.39 20.37
C LEU A 2 18.88 14.41 20.81
N ASN A 3 18.00 14.88 19.92
CA ASN A 3 16.55 14.72 20.00
C ASN A 3 16.10 14.35 18.59
N LYS A 4 15.65 13.11 18.39
CA LYS A 4 15.20 12.58 17.10
C LYS A 4 14.17 11.48 17.36
N VAL A 5 13.08 11.50 16.61
CA VAL A 5 12.04 10.48 16.59
C VAL A 5 11.68 10.19 15.13
N GLN A 6 11.40 8.93 14.83
CA GLN A 6 11.08 8.47 13.49
C GLN A 6 9.78 7.68 13.53
N PHE A 7 8.92 7.92 12.55
CA PHE A 7 7.64 7.23 12.41
C PHE A 7 7.46 6.71 11.00
N ILE A 8 6.81 5.55 10.87
CA ILE A 8 6.23 5.08 9.63
C ILE A 8 4.76 4.81 9.90
N GLY A 9 3.89 5.42 9.12
CA GLY A 9 2.45 5.30 9.34
C GLY A 9 1.64 5.83 8.17
N ARG A 10 0.31 5.69 8.28
CA ARG A 10 -0.63 6.19 7.27
C ARG A 10 -1.41 7.38 7.79
N LEU A 11 -1.65 8.37 6.93
CA LEU A 11 -2.49 9.51 7.29
C LEU A 11 -3.93 9.06 7.58
N THR A 12 -4.51 9.55 8.67
CA THR A 12 -5.90 9.23 9.05
C THR A 12 -6.92 10.14 8.37
N LYS A 13 -6.48 11.32 7.96
CA LYS A 13 -7.25 12.36 7.28
C LYS A 13 -6.30 13.17 6.39
N ASP A 14 -6.89 13.97 5.49
CA ASP A 14 -6.13 14.89 4.66
C ASP A 14 -5.34 15.91 5.52
N PRO A 15 -4.15 16.34 5.06
CA PRO A 15 -3.36 17.33 5.77
C PRO A 15 -4.12 18.66 5.87
N GLN A 16 -3.98 19.34 7.01
CA GLN A 16 -4.56 20.66 7.23
C GLN A 16 -3.44 21.70 7.19
N THR A 17 -3.50 22.60 6.22
CA THR A 17 -2.54 23.71 6.10
C THR A 17 -3.16 25.00 6.63
N ALA A 18 -2.41 25.70 7.47
CA ALA A 18 -2.73 27.00 8.00
C ALA A 18 -1.56 27.98 7.77
N GLY A 19 -1.78 29.26 8.02
CA GLY A 19 -0.78 30.31 7.86
C GLY A 19 -0.76 30.93 6.45
N ASN A 20 0.24 31.78 6.22
CA ASN A 20 0.39 32.51 4.96
C ASN A 20 1.37 31.79 4.04
N GLN A 21 1.46 32.25 2.79
CA GLN A 21 2.35 31.66 1.78
C GLN A 21 3.84 31.68 2.19
N ASP A 22 4.25 32.59 3.06
CA ASP A 22 5.63 32.69 3.57
C ASP A 22 5.93 31.81 4.78
N ASN A 23 4.92 31.56 5.62
CA ASN A 23 5.05 30.74 6.81
C ASN A 23 3.92 29.70 6.88
N PRO A 24 3.88 28.75 5.92
CA PRO A 24 2.87 27.71 5.93
C PRO A 24 3.12 26.71 7.06
N VAL A 25 2.05 26.32 7.74
CA VAL A 25 2.05 25.29 8.77
C VAL A 25 1.14 24.17 8.30
N THR A 26 1.73 23.02 7.95
CA THR A 26 0.95 21.83 7.56
C THR A 26 0.93 20.84 8.72
N THR A 27 -0.27 20.50 9.18
CA THR A 27 -0.50 19.57 10.29
C THR A 27 -1.23 18.35 9.78
N PHE A 28 -0.75 17.17 10.12
CA PHE A 28 -1.38 15.91 9.73
C PHE A 28 -1.26 14.89 10.85
N LYS A 29 -2.18 13.93 10.86
CA LYS A 29 -2.22 12.86 11.87
C LYS A 29 -1.94 11.54 11.18
N ILE A 30 -0.97 10.79 11.70
CA ILE A 30 -0.64 9.45 11.21
C ILE A 30 -1.10 8.40 12.23
N ALA A 31 -1.53 7.26 11.72
CA ALA A 31 -1.71 6.04 12.47
C ALA A 31 -0.44 5.17 12.32
N VAL A 32 0.16 4.83 13.45
CA VAL A 32 1.32 3.94 13.56
C VAL A 32 0.85 2.67 14.26
N ASN A 33 0.83 1.55 13.53
CA ASN A 33 0.39 0.28 14.10
C ASN A 33 1.40 -0.25 15.11
N ARG A 34 0.91 -0.79 16.23
CA ARG A 34 1.74 -1.50 17.19
C ARG A 34 2.15 -2.87 16.62
N PRO A 35 3.36 -3.37 16.94
CA PRO A 35 3.82 -4.66 16.42
C PRO A 35 3.16 -5.87 17.09
N TYR A 36 2.41 -5.66 18.18
CA TYR A 36 1.72 -6.69 18.95
C TYR A 36 0.21 -6.47 18.98
N THR A 37 -0.54 -7.54 19.24
CA THR A 37 -1.98 -7.50 19.50
C THR A 37 -2.27 -7.37 21.00
N ASN A 38 -3.42 -6.79 21.34
CA ASN A 38 -3.87 -6.68 22.72
C ASN A 38 -4.43 -8.04 23.24
N GLN A 39 -4.91 -8.06 24.49
CA GLN A 39 -5.48 -9.26 25.13
C GLN A 39 -6.73 -9.80 24.41
N GLN A 40 -7.38 -8.98 23.57
CA GLN A 40 -8.53 -9.34 22.74
C GLN A 40 -8.13 -9.77 21.32
N ASN A 41 -6.83 -9.96 21.04
CA ASN A 41 -6.28 -10.26 19.72
C ASN A 41 -6.52 -9.17 18.65
N GLU A 42 -6.73 -7.92 19.05
CA GLU A 42 -6.90 -6.79 18.14
C GLU A 42 -5.58 -6.03 17.92
N ARG A 43 -5.36 -5.52 16.71
CA ARG A 43 -4.21 -4.66 16.38
C ARG A 43 -4.55 -3.21 16.68
N GLU A 44 -3.84 -2.63 17.64
CA GLU A 44 -4.00 -1.22 17.99
C GLU A 44 -3.02 -0.32 17.20
N ALA A 45 -3.37 0.95 17.08
CA ALA A 45 -2.54 1.97 16.45
C ALA A 45 -2.43 3.22 17.33
N ASP A 46 -1.24 3.80 17.36
CA ASP A 46 -0.99 5.09 17.97
C ASP A 46 -1.23 6.22 16.96
N PHE A 47 -1.90 7.27 17.42
CA PHE A 47 -2.29 8.40 16.58
C PHE A 47 -1.42 9.61 16.88
N ILE A 48 -0.45 9.86 16.01
CA ILE A 48 0.56 10.90 16.22
C ILE A 48 0.20 12.14 15.39
N LEU A 49 0.12 13.30 16.05
CA LEU A 49 -0.06 14.59 15.39
C LEU A 49 1.30 15.19 15.06
N ILE A 50 1.51 15.48 13.78
CA ILE A 50 2.78 15.97 13.25
C ILE A 50 2.59 17.38 12.69
N LYS A 51 3.51 18.28 13.03
CA LYS A 51 3.53 19.67 12.58
C LYS A 51 4.75 19.91 11.68
N ALA A 52 4.52 20.22 10.41
CA ALA A 52 5.54 20.60 9.45
C ALA A 52 5.46 22.11 9.19
N PHE A 53 6.41 22.87 9.75
CA PHE A 53 6.49 24.33 9.57
C PHE A 53 7.92 24.88 9.58
N LYS A 54 8.89 24.12 10.10
CA LYS A 54 10.30 24.58 10.19
C LYS A 54 10.93 24.84 8.83
N ASN A 55 10.47 24.13 7.81
CA ASN A 55 10.88 24.30 6.43
C ASN A 55 9.64 24.54 5.57
N LYS A 56 9.57 25.72 4.93
CA LYS A 56 8.46 26.15 4.06
C LYS A 56 8.18 25.11 2.96
N ASN A 57 9.24 24.60 2.32
CA ASN A 57 9.11 23.64 1.23
C ASN A 57 8.54 22.30 1.72
N LEU A 58 8.96 21.86 2.92
CA LEU A 58 8.42 20.64 3.53
C LEU A 58 6.92 20.78 3.80
N ALA A 59 6.50 21.90 4.38
CA ALA A 59 5.10 22.16 4.67
C ALA A 59 4.23 22.19 3.39
N GLN A 60 4.71 22.85 2.33
CA GLN A 60 4.04 22.90 1.03
C GLN A 60 4.00 21.52 0.35
N ASN A 61 5.10 20.78 0.35
CA ASN A 61 5.13 19.42 -0.21
C ASN A 61 4.15 18.50 0.52
N CYS A 62 4.10 18.57 1.86
CA CYS A 62 3.14 17.80 2.64
C CYS A 62 1.70 18.18 2.27
N ALA A 63 1.39 19.46 2.04
CA ALA A 63 0.06 19.89 1.64
C ALA A 63 -0.33 19.41 0.23
N ASN A 64 0.63 19.41 -0.70
CA ASN A 64 0.37 19.10 -2.11
C ASN A 64 0.32 17.60 -2.42
N TYR A 65 1.11 16.79 -1.70
CA TYR A 65 1.30 15.37 -2.05
C TYR A 65 0.70 14.40 -1.03
N LEU A 66 0.38 14.85 0.18
CA LEU A 66 -0.28 13.98 1.16
C LEU A 66 -1.79 14.03 1.03
N GLN A 67 -2.39 12.86 1.16
CA GLN A 67 -3.82 12.66 1.25
C GLN A 67 -4.11 11.60 2.32
N LYS A 68 -5.36 11.49 2.73
CA LYS A 68 -5.83 10.41 3.61
C LYS A 68 -5.36 9.06 3.08
N GLY A 69 -4.81 8.23 3.96
CA GLY A 69 -4.31 6.90 3.64
C GLY A 69 -2.90 6.85 3.07
N SER A 70 -2.28 7.99 2.71
CA SER A 70 -0.89 8.04 2.26
C SER A 70 0.05 7.45 3.31
N LEU A 71 0.89 6.51 2.89
CA LEU A 71 1.96 5.93 3.69
C LEU A 71 3.15 6.89 3.68
N VAL A 72 3.65 7.23 4.85
CA VAL A 72 4.73 8.20 5.03
C VAL A 72 5.74 7.70 6.04
N TYR A 73 7.00 8.06 5.80
CA TYR A 73 8.05 8.09 6.81
C TYR A 73 8.25 9.52 7.26
N VAL A 74 8.35 9.74 8.57
CA VAL A 74 8.58 11.07 9.15
C VAL A 74 9.76 11.02 10.11
N GLU A 75 10.70 11.93 9.93
CA GLU A 75 11.72 12.26 10.92
C GLU A 75 11.33 13.57 11.63
N ALA A 76 11.33 13.56 12.96
CA ALA A 76 10.84 14.65 13.77
C ALA A 76 11.63 14.85 15.06
N LYS A 77 11.42 16.01 15.68
CA LYS A 77 11.82 16.32 17.07
C LYS A 77 10.61 16.40 17.97
N VAL A 78 10.75 15.89 19.19
CA VAL A 78 9.71 16.05 20.21
C VAL A 78 9.89 17.40 20.89
N LYS A 79 8.79 18.13 21.01
CA LYS A 79 8.71 19.36 21.79
C LYS A 79 7.55 19.23 22.76
N THR A 80 7.85 19.34 24.05
CA THR A 80 6.81 19.46 25.07
C THR A 80 6.51 20.94 25.32
N GLY A 81 5.26 21.22 25.67
CA GLY A 81 4.79 22.56 26.02
C GLY A 81 3.66 22.46 27.04
N SER A 82 3.28 23.60 27.60
CA SER A 82 2.08 23.69 28.42
C SER A 82 1.37 25.01 28.17
N PHE A 83 0.05 25.00 28.32
CA PHE A 83 -0.77 26.21 28.26
C PHE A 83 -1.88 26.12 29.32
N GLN A 84 -2.39 27.26 29.78
CA GLN A 84 -3.54 27.29 30.69
C GLN A 84 -4.83 27.08 29.92
N ASP A 85 -5.71 26.24 30.45
CA ASP A 85 -7.04 26.01 29.86
C ASP A 85 -7.82 27.33 29.82
N ARG A 86 -8.46 27.61 28.69
CA ARG A 86 -9.18 28.87 28.47
C ARG A 86 -10.43 28.97 29.34
N ASN A 87 -10.97 27.83 29.75
CA ASN A 87 -12.20 27.74 30.55
C ASN A 87 -11.92 27.69 32.05
N ASP A 88 -10.70 27.32 32.45
CA ASP A 88 -10.29 27.22 33.84
C ASP A 88 -8.81 27.60 33.97
N ASN A 89 -8.56 28.81 34.45
CA ASN A 89 -7.21 29.37 34.61
C ASN A 89 -6.34 28.56 35.59
N ASN A 90 -6.92 27.65 36.38
CA ASN A 90 -6.16 26.84 37.33
C ASN A 90 -5.72 25.49 36.74
N LYS A 91 -6.10 25.19 35.50
CA LYS A 91 -5.77 23.93 34.83
C LYS A 91 -4.66 24.13 33.80
N THR A 92 -3.50 23.54 34.06
CA THR A 92 -2.39 23.47 33.10
C THR A 92 -2.54 22.25 32.20
N VAL A 93 -2.60 22.45 30.88
CA VAL A 93 -2.65 21.38 29.89
C VAL A 93 -1.25 21.18 29.31
N TYR A 94 -0.72 19.97 29.46
CA TYR A 94 0.55 19.58 28.83
C TYR A 94 0.33 19.10 27.41
N THR A 95 1.23 19.47 26.51
CA THR A 95 1.20 19.10 25.10
C THR A 95 2.52 18.46 24.70
N THR A 96 2.42 17.45 23.83
CA THR A 96 3.57 16.83 23.19
C THR A 96 3.39 17.00 21.69
N ASP A 97 4.22 17.86 21.12
CA ASP A 97 4.25 18.15 19.70
C ASP A 97 5.41 17.43 19.02
N PHE A 98 5.14 16.91 17.81
CA PHE A 98 6.16 16.34 16.94
C PHE A 98 6.41 17.27 15.77
N ILE A 99 7.59 17.88 15.73
CA ILE A 99 7.98 18.84 14.70
C ILE A 99 8.76 18.10 13.62
N ALA A 100 8.19 18.01 12.42
CA ALA A 100 8.81 17.32 11.30
C ALA A 100 10.05 18.08 10.80
N GLU A 101 11.14 17.33 10.61
CA GLU A 101 12.38 17.79 9.98
C GLU A 101 12.47 17.29 8.54
N ASP A 102 12.06 16.04 8.31
CA ASP A 102 12.01 15.42 6.98
C ASP A 102 10.78 14.51 6.86
N VAL A 103 10.20 14.41 5.67
CA VAL A 103 9.05 13.56 5.36
C VAL A 103 9.29 12.90 4.01
N LYS A 104 9.23 11.57 4.00
CA LYS A 104 9.32 10.76 2.78
C LYS A 104 7.97 10.15 2.47
N PHE A 105 7.52 10.37 1.24
CA PHE A 105 6.31 9.77 0.70
C PHE A 105 6.62 8.34 0.29
N LEU A 106 5.95 7.37 0.93
CA LEU A 106 6.15 5.94 0.66
C LEU A 106 5.00 5.34 -0.15
N SER A 107 3.88 6.06 -0.26
CA SER A 107 2.81 5.68 -1.18
C SER A 107 3.23 5.95 -2.62
N PRO A 108 2.93 5.03 -3.56
CA PRO A 108 2.97 5.40 -4.96
C PRO A 108 2.02 6.58 -5.14
N THR A 109 2.50 7.65 -5.77
CA THR A 109 1.60 8.67 -6.32
C THR A 109 0.65 7.89 -7.20
N ASN A 110 -0.65 7.85 -6.85
CA ASN A 110 -1.68 7.33 -7.74
C ASN A 110 -1.64 8.20 -8.99
N GLY A 111 -0.77 7.85 -9.93
CA GLY A 111 -0.94 8.21 -11.30
C GLY A 111 -2.29 7.61 -11.66
N ASN A 112 -3.27 8.50 -11.88
CA ASN A 112 -4.36 8.20 -12.78
C ASN A 112 -3.75 7.84 -14.13
N GLY A 113 -3.20 6.63 -14.24
CA GLY A 113 -3.13 5.89 -15.47
C GLY A 113 -4.56 5.60 -15.82
N ASN A 114 -5.18 6.55 -16.51
CA ASN A 114 -6.40 6.40 -17.25
C ASN A 114 -6.11 5.39 -18.38
N GLY A 115 -5.84 4.15 -18.00
CA GLY A 115 -5.74 2.99 -18.88
C GLY A 115 -7.15 2.64 -19.28
N ASN A 116 -7.71 3.46 -20.16
CA ASN A 116 -8.96 3.19 -20.84
C ASN A 116 -8.72 2.01 -21.78
N GLY A 117 -8.67 0.81 -21.19
CA GLY A 117 -8.68 -0.46 -21.90
C GLY A 117 -10.09 -0.67 -22.46
N ASN A 118 -10.40 0.05 -23.54
CA ASN A 118 -11.53 -0.28 -24.41
C ASN A 118 -11.26 -1.65 -25.04
N GLN A 119 -11.63 -2.71 -24.32
CA GLN A 119 -11.85 -4.03 -24.90
C GLN A 119 -13.13 -3.96 -25.75
N ASN A 120 -12.98 -3.51 -26.99
CA ASN A 120 -13.98 -3.68 -28.03
C ASN A 120 -14.02 -5.16 -28.43
N ASN A 121 -14.81 -5.95 -27.70
CA ASN A 121 -15.29 -7.25 -28.15
C ASN A 121 -16.35 -7.06 -29.24
N ASN A 122 -15.92 -6.94 -30.50
CA ASN A 122 -16.82 -7.08 -31.64
C ASN A 122 -17.06 -8.57 -31.92
N ASN A 123 -18.07 -9.10 -31.25
CA ASN A 123 -18.74 -10.33 -31.63
C ASN A 123 -19.66 -10.00 -32.82
N GLN A 124 -19.24 -10.33 -34.04
CA GLN A 124 -20.13 -10.32 -35.21
C GLN A 124 -20.37 -11.75 -35.69
N ASN A 125 -21.48 -12.30 -35.20
CA ASN A 125 -22.24 -13.32 -35.89
C ASN A 125 -22.69 -12.79 -37.26
N ASN A 126 -22.47 -13.55 -38.33
CA ASN A 126 -23.34 -13.51 -39.50
C ASN A 126 -23.29 -14.83 -40.26
N ASN A 127 -24.43 -15.52 -40.27
CA ASN A 127 -24.73 -16.69 -41.08
C ASN A 127 -25.13 -16.30 -42.51
N ASN A 128 -24.89 -17.25 -43.42
CA ASN A 128 -25.52 -17.47 -44.73
C ASN A 128 -25.03 -16.67 -45.95
N ARG A 129 -24.31 -17.38 -46.85
CA ARG A 129 -24.72 -17.62 -48.25
C ARG A 129 -23.96 -18.81 -48.87
N SER A 130 -24.72 -19.75 -49.44
CA SER A 130 -24.26 -20.86 -50.29
C SER A 130 -23.87 -20.38 -51.69
N ASN A 131 -22.78 -20.91 -52.28
CA ASN A 131 -22.78 -21.79 -53.47
C ASN A 131 -21.38 -21.97 -54.10
N ASN A 132 -21.06 -23.24 -54.38
CA ASN A 132 -20.21 -23.84 -55.44
C ASN A 132 -19.11 -23.00 -56.14
N ASN A 133 -17.85 -23.45 -56.06
CA ASN A 133 -17.19 -24.19 -57.15
C ASN A 133 -15.73 -24.60 -56.83
N GLN A 134 -15.46 -25.90 -57.07
CA GLN A 134 -14.30 -26.50 -57.74
C GLN A 134 -12.86 -26.28 -57.22
N ASN A 135 -12.25 -27.41 -56.84
CA ASN A 135 -10.88 -27.89 -57.11
C ASN A 135 -9.71 -26.89 -57.05
N ASN A 136 -8.77 -27.13 -56.12
CA ASN A 136 -7.48 -27.74 -56.46
C ASN A 136 -6.62 -28.07 -55.22
N ASN A 137 -6.09 -29.30 -55.23
CA ASN A 137 -4.99 -29.79 -54.43
C ASN A 137 -3.72 -28.95 -54.65
N PHE A 138 -3.03 -28.54 -53.58
CA PHE A 138 -1.56 -28.58 -53.51
C PHE A 138 -1.10 -28.87 -52.07
N ASN A 139 -0.30 -29.92 -51.96
CA ASN A 139 0.36 -30.43 -50.77
C ASN A 139 1.68 -29.68 -50.50
N ASN A 140 2.13 -29.76 -49.24
CA ASN A 140 3.48 -29.51 -48.70
C ASN A 140 3.89 -28.04 -48.51
N ASN A 141 4.05 -27.61 -47.25
CA ASN A 141 5.36 -27.77 -46.61
C ASN A 141 5.28 -27.66 -45.08
N GLN A 142 6.13 -28.46 -44.46
CA GLN A 142 6.36 -28.58 -43.03
C GLN A 142 6.80 -27.24 -42.43
N ASN A 143 6.23 -26.83 -41.30
CA ASN A 143 7.07 -26.32 -40.21
C ASN A 143 6.38 -26.45 -38.86
N LYS A 144 6.82 -27.45 -38.09
CA LYS A 144 6.62 -27.52 -36.64
C LYS A 144 7.47 -26.43 -36.02
N ASN A 145 6.87 -25.47 -35.31
CA ASN A 145 7.58 -24.71 -34.29
C ASN A 145 6.75 -24.77 -33.00
N ASN A 146 7.03 -25.79 -32.21
CA ASN A 146 6.71 -25.86 -30.78
C ASN A 146 7.47 -24.73 -30.08
N PHE A 147 6.77 -23.76 -29.52
CA PHE A 147 7.35 -22.79 -28.60
C PHE A 147 7.08 -23.26 -27.17
N ASN A 148 7.85 -24.24 -26.71
CA ASN A 148 7.93 -24.65 -25.31
C ASN A 148 9.40 -24.85 -24.96
N ASP A 149 10.16 -23.76 -24.91
CA ASP A 149 11.51 -23.74 -24.32
C ASP A 149 11.50 -22.72 -23.18
N ASP A 150 10.94 -23.10 -22.04
CA ASP A 150 11.21 -22.44 -20.75
C ASP A 150 12.48 -23.09 -20.15
N PRO A 151 13.58 -22.35 -19.98
CA PRO A 151 14.85 -22.91 -19.47
C PRO A 151 14.80 -23.30 -17.98
N PHE A 152 13.68 -23.10 -17.28
CA PHE A 152 13.49 -23.51 -15.88
C PHE A 152 12.51 -24.67 -15.68
N ALA A 153 11.95 -25.24 -16.75
CA ALA A 153 11.08 -26.43 -16.66
C ALA A 153 11.91 -27.71 -16.47
N GLY A 154 12.52 -27.84 -15.29
CA GLY A 154 13.15 -29.07 -14.84
C GLY A 154 12.11 -30.13 -14.50
N ASP A 155 12.26 -31.28 -15.17
CA ASP A 155 11.57 -32.55 -14.96
C ASP A 155 11.74 -33.04 -13.51
N TYR A 156 10.80 -32.69 -12.62
CA TYR A 156 10.62 -33.36 -11.34
C TYR A 156 9.55 -34.43 -11.49
N GLY A 157 9.95 -35.56 -12.07
CA GLY A 157 9.16 -36.78 -12.10
C GLY A 157 8.77 -37.25 -10.69
N ASN A 158 7.48 -37.56 -10.53
CA ASN A 158 6.92 -38.24 -9.37
C ASN A 158 7.57 -39.61 -9.16
N GLN A 159 8.07 -39.90 -7.94
CA GLN A 159 8.14 -41.26 -7.38
C GLN A 159 8.58 -41.20 -5.90
N TYR A 160 7.62 -41.07 -4.98
CA TYR A 160 7.76 -41.57 -3.62
C TYR A 160 6.46 -42.27 -3.24
N ASP A 161 6.40 -43.55 -3.58
CA ASP A 161 5.37 -44.49 -3.14
C ASP A 161 5.94 -45.17 -1.88
N GLY A 162 5.74 -44.52 -0.73
CA GLY A 162 6.15 -45.03 0.58
C GLY A 162 4.93 -44.99 1.51
N PRO A 163 4.67 -46.05 2.30
CA PRO A 163 3.48 -46.09 3.15
C PRO A 163 3.56 -45.02 4.25
N ASP A 164 2.48 -44.23 4.38
CA ASP A 164 2.32 -43.20 5.41
C ASP A 164 2.44 -43.81 6.84
N PRO A 165 3.35 -43.30 7.69
CA PRO A 165 3.58 -43.86 9.03
C PRO A 165 2.52 -43.49 10.08
N PHE A 166 1.42 -42.82 9.68
CA PHE A 166 0.36 -42.38 10.59
C PHE A 166 -0.99 -43.06 10.35
N SER A 167 -1.07 -44.01 9.43
CA SER A 167 -2.28 -44.82 9.26
C SER A 167 -2.25 -46.04 10.18
N ASN A 168 -2.54 -45.83 11.47
CA ASN A 168 -3.35 -46.69 12.36
C ASN A 168 -2.95 -46.49 13.82
N GLY A 169 -3.87 -45.95 14.61
CA GLY A 169 -3.71 -45.71 16.05
C GLY A 169 -5.06 -45.53 16.72
N ASP A 170 -5.82 -46.62 16.74
CA ASP A 170 -6.90 -46.99 17.66
C ASP A 170 -7.01 -46.09 18.93
N PHE A 171 -7.98 -45.18 18.95
CA PHE A 171 -8.38 -44.48 20.18
C PHE A 171 -9.30 -45.39 20.99
N GLY A 172 -8.70 -46.27 21.78
CA GLY A 172 -9.38 -47.02 22.82
C GLY A 172 -9.96 -46.08 23.87
N ASN A 173 -11.28 -46.14 24.05
CA ASN A 173 -11.99 -45.61 25.21
C ASN A 173 -11.45 -46.23 26.49
N TYR A 174 -11.02 -45.40 27.45
CA TYR A 174 -11.32 -45.51 28.89
C TYR A 174 -11.21 -44.12 29.52
#